data_AF-A0A945YZM6-F1
#
_entry.id   AF-A0A945YZM6-F1
#
_cell.length_a   1.000
_cell.length_b   1.000
_cell.length_c   1.000
_cell.angle_alpha   90.00
_cell.angle_beta   90.00
_cell.angle_gamma   90.00
#
_symmetry.space_group_name_H-M   'P 1'
#
loop_
_entity.id
_entity.type
_entity.pdbx_description
1 polymer ?
#
loop_
_entity_poly.entity_id
_entity_poly.type
_entity_poly.pdbx_seq_one_letter_code
_entity_poly.pdbx_strand_id
1 'polypeptide(L)'
;MQGSKSTKGVAHSVINHYKRKATEVKTPKDSDIKKYEEYVEFKKNIKPTDIANAILDKHPKVANYYNNGKSYGDFIGCWESDIVFEVVMELTKRGIPCLTIYDSFIVPLQYEELVNSIKDTMPYVDRRGLDKELFKK
;
A
#
# COMPACT_ATOMS: atom_id res chain seq x y z
N MET A 1 4.37 3.11 -3.91
CA MET A 1 5.43 3.08 -4.95
C MET A 1 6.16 1.74 -5.02
N GLN A 2 5.42 0.61 -5.12
CA GLN A 2 6.06 -0.72 -5.08
C GLN A 2 6.27 -1.34 -6.47
N GLY A 3 5.73 -0.74 -7.54
CA GLY A 3 5.97 -1.22 -8.91
C GLY A 3 7.37 -0.94 -9.46
N SER A 4 8.26 -0.30 -8.70
CA SER A 4 9.59 0.15 -9.14
C SER A 4 10.57 0.18 -7.97
N LYS A 5 11.88 0.22 -8.30
CA LYS A 5 12.98 0.40 -7.34
C LYS A 5 13.46 1.85 -7.20
N SER A 6 12.77 2.80 -7.83
CA SER A 6 13.11 4.23 -7.79
C SER A 6 11.91 5.13 -8.09
N THR A 7 11.95 6.37 -7.61
CA THR A 7 10.93 7.40 -7.88
C THR A 7 10.78 7.70 -9.37
N LYS A 8 11.88 7.66 -10.13
CA LYS A 8 11.87 7.73 -11.60
C LYS A 8 11.08 6.60 -12.22
N GLY A 9 11.33 5.35 -11.81
CA GLY A 9 10.60 4.21 -12.36
C GLY A 9 9.12 4.21 -11.97
N VAL A 10 8.75 4.75 -10.79
CA VAL A 10 7.35 4.98 -10.41
C VAL A 10 6.70 5.98 -11.35
N ALA A 11 7.32 7.15 -11.52
CA ALA A 11 6.83 8.19 -12.42
C ALA A 11 6.62 7.65 -13.84
N HIS A 12 7.58 6.86 -14.34
CA HIS A 12 7.47 6.18 -15.63
C HIS A 12 6.35 5.15 -15.68
N SER A 13 6.15 4.36 -14.62
CA SER A 13 5.05 3.40 -14.55
C SER A 13 3.68 4.07 -14.66
N VAL A 14 3.51 5.23 -14.02
CA VAL A 14 2.24 5.99 -14.06
C VAL A 14 1.97 6.51 -15.47
N ILE A 15 2.94 7.18 -16.10
CA ILE A 15 2.74 7.67 -17.48
C ILE A 15 2.49 6.52 -18.47
N ASN A 16 3.23 5.41 -18.33
CA ASN A 16 3.04 4.24 -19.19
C ASN A 16 1.65 3.64 -19.03
N HIS A 17 1.06 3.67 -17.83
CA HIS A 17 -0.31 3.22 -17.60
C HIS A 17 -1.32 4.05 -18.40
N TYR A 18 -1.25 5.38 -18.33
CA TYR A 18 -2.14 6.27 -19.09
C TYR A 18 -1.91 6.14 -20.60
N LYS A 19 -0.65 6.14 -21.03
CA LYS A 19 -0.28 5.98 -22.43
C LYS A 19 -0.85 4.70 -23.02
N ARG A 20 -0.71 3.56 -22.32
CA ARG A 20 -1.24 2.27 -22.77
C ARG A 20 -2.73 2.32 -23.06
N LYS A 21 -3.51 2.84 -22.11
CA LYS A 21 -4.97 2.92 -22.22
C LYS A 21 -5.42 3.83 -23.36
N ALA A 22 -4.69 4.91 -23.61
CA ALA A 22 -5.03 5.88 -24.64
C ALA A 22 -4.57 5.49 -26.05
N THR A 23 -3.44 4.78 -26.19
CA THR A 23 -2.77 4.62 -27.50
C THR A 23 -2.51 3.18 -27.94
N GLU A 24 -2.43 2.23 -27.00
CA GLU A 24 -2.07 0.83 -27.29
C GLU A 24 -3.30 -0.11 -27.30
N VAL A 25 -4.48 0.39 -26.92
CA VAL A 25 -5.75 -0.35 -26.96
C VAL A 25 -6.41 -0.15 -28.33
N LYS A 26 -6.96 -1.23 -28.93
CA LYS A 26 -7.57 -1.22 -30.28
C LYS A 26 -8.71 -0.21 -30.44
N THR A 27 -9.52 -0.03 -29.40
CA THR A 27 -10.63 0.93 -29.32
C THR A 27 -10.56 1.61 -27.95
N PRO A 28 -9.69 2.63 -27.78
CA PRO A 28 -9.53 3.32 -26.52
C PRO A 28 -10.80 4.12 -26.18
N LYS A 29 -11.09 4.28 -24.88
CA LYS A 29 -12.20 5.13 -24.44
C LYS A 29 -11.78 6.59 -24.56
N ASP A 30 -12.68 7.46 -25.00
CA ASP A 30 -12.42 8.91 -25.05
C ASP A 30 -11.97 9.48 -23.69
N SER A 31 -12.49 8.93 -22.59
CA SER A 31 -12.09 9.32 -21.23
C SER A 31 -10.66 8.93 -20.89
N ASP A 32 -10.13 7.84 -21.46
CA ASP A 32 -8.74 7.43 -21.27
C ASP A 32 -7.78 8.27 -22.13
N ILE A 33 -8.20 8.67 -23.35
CA ILE A 33 -7.45 9.62 -24.20
C ILE A 33 -7.31 10.96 -23.48
N LYS A 34 -8.42 11.55 -23.02
CA LYS A 34 -8.44 12.82 -22.29
C LYS A 34 -7.53 12.80 -21.06
N LYS A 35 -7.61 11.74 -20.25
CA LYS A 35 -6.73 11.57 -19.06
C LYS A 35 -5.25 11.54 -19.43
N TYR A 36 -4.89 10.91 -20.55
CA TYR A 36 -3.51 10.89 -21.00
C TYR A 36 -3.05 12.26 -21.49
N GLU A 37 -3.87 12.98 -22.25
CA GLU A 37 -3.59 14.35 -22.70
C GLU A 37 -3.43 15.31 -21.50
N GLU A 38 -4.35 15.26 -20.53
CA GLU A 38 -4.27 15.99 -19.27
C GLU A 38 -2.97 15.67 -18.53
N TYR A 39 -2.58 14.41 -18.44
CA TYR A 39 -1.32 14.00 -17.82
C TYR A 39 -0.10 14.55 -18.57
N VAL A 40 -0.12 14.54 -19.91
CA VAL A 40 0.96 15.07 -20.75
C VAL A 40 1.10 16.57 -20.59
N GLU A 41 -0.01 17.30 -20.43
CA GLU A 41 0.01 18.73 -20.15
C GLU A 41 0.52 19.02 -18.74
N PHE A 42 -0.03 18.31 -17.75
CA PHE A 42 0.37 18.42 -16.35
C PHE A 42 1.88 18.24 -16.14
N LYS A 43 2.47 17.20 -16.75
CA LYS A 43 3.89 16.87 -16.56
C LYS A 43 4.86 17.92 -17.14
N LYS A 44 4.39 18.85 -17.99
CA LYS A 44 5.20 19.96 -18.51
C LYS A 44 5.53 20.96 -17.41
N ASN A 45 4.59 21.15 -16.48
CA ASN A 45 4.73 22.12 -15.39
C ASN A 45 5.30 21.49 -14.13
N ILE A 46 4.91 20.24 -13.83
CA ILE A 46 5.33 19.54 -12.61
C ILE A 46 5.92 18.20 -13.00
N LYS A 47 7.19 17.94 -12.63
CA LYS A 47 7.79 16.64 -12.89
C LYS A 47 7.16 15.60 -11.97
N PRO A 48 6.64 14.48 -12.49
CA PRO A 48 6.05 13.45 -11.64
C PRO A 48 7.03 12.83 -10.63
N THR A 49 8.34 12.91 -10.91
CA THR A 49 9.40 12.54 -9.95
C THR A 49 9.42 13.43 -8.72
N ASP A 50 9.14 14.72 -8.88
CA ASP A 50 9.15 15.68 -7.78
C ASP A 50 7.98 15.42 -6.83
N ILE A 51 6.83 15.00 -7.37
CA ILE A 51 5.68 14.53 -6.59
C ILE A 51 6.04 13.28 -5.80
N ALA A 52 6.67 12.29 -6.45
CA ALA A 52 7.10 11.05 -5.80
C ALA A 52 8.10 11.32 -4.66
N ASN A 53 9.06 12.22 -4.88
CA ASN A 53 10.01 12.65 -3.85
C ASN A 53 9.30 13.40 -2.71
N ALA A 54 8.42 14.35 -3.02
CA ALA A 54 7.66 15.10 -2.01
C ALA A 54 6.83 14.19 -1.08
N ILE A 55 6.29 13.08 -1.61
CA ILE A 55 5.61 12.05 -0.79
C ILE A 55 6.60 11.39 0.19
N LEU A 56 7.81 11.04 -0.26
CA LEU A 56 8.83 10.44 0.61
C LEU A 56 9.32 11.42 1.67
N ASP A 57 9.58 12.67 1.27
CA ASP A 57 10.08 13.73 2.15
C ASP A 57 9.06 14.06 3.25
N LYS A 58 7.76 14.03 2.92
CA LYS A 58 6.68 14.22 3.89
C LYS A 58 6.54 13.05 4.88
N HIS A 59 7.03 11.87 4.53
CA HIS A 59 6.82 10.63 5.29
C HIS A 59 8.13 9.90 5.63
N PRO A 60 9.08 10.55 6.33
CA PRO A 60 10.43 10.02 6.55
C PRO A 60 10.43 8.68 7.31
N LYS A 61 9.49 8.48 8.24
CA LYS A 61 9.37 7.24 9.02
C LYS A 61 9.08 6.00 8.18
N VAL A 62 8.41 6.18 7.04
CA VAL A 62 7.99 5.07 6.16
C VAL A 62 8.63 5.15 4.77
N ALA A 63 9.41 6.19 4.48
CA ALA A 63 10.02 6.43 3.17
C ALA A 63 10.84 5.23 2.68
N ASN A 64 11.62 4.60 3.57
CA ASN A 64 12.49 3.47 3.26
C ASN A 64 11.73 2.19 2.89
N TYR A 65 10.42 2.11 3.16
CA TYR A 65 9.60 0.97 2.77
C TYR A 65 9.06 1.10 1.34
N TYR A 66 9.16 2.27 0.72
CA TYR A 66 8.78 2.51 -0.67
C TYR A 66 9.91 2.21 -1.64
N ASN A 67 9.56 2.00 -2.91
CA ASN A 67 10.53 1.76 -3.99
C ASN A 67 11.41 0.53 -3.78
N ASN A 68 10.86 -0.54 -3.18
CA ASN A 68 11.58 -1.80 -2.98
C ASN A 68 11.14 -2.91 -3.95
N GLY A 69 10.35 -2.56 -4.97
CA GLY A 69 9.84 -3.49 -5.96
C GLY A 69 8.63 -4.30 -5.49
N LYS A 70 8.06 -5.07 -6.44
CA LYS A 70 6.73 -5.67 -6.29
C LYS A 70 6.68 -6.66 -5.12
N SER A 71 7.66 -7.57 -5.03
CA SER A 71 7.72 -8.57 -3.97
C SER A 71 7.76 -7.95 -2.58
N TYR A 72 8.42 -6.80 -2.42
CA TYR A 72 8.41 -6.05 -1.17
C TYR A 72 7.03 -5.44 -0.87
N GLY A 73 6.35 -4.92 -1.90
CA GLY A 73 4.97 -4.48 -1.75
C GLY A 73 4.02 -5.58 -1.32
N ASP A 74 4.16 -6.77 -1.93
CA ASP A 74 3.38 -7.96 -1.55
C ASP A 74 3.69 -8.35 -0.10
N PHE A 75 4.97 -8.29 0.32
CA PHE A 75 5.39 -8.50 1.71
C PHE A 75 4.73 -7.52 2.69
N ILE A 76 4.69 -6.22 2.39
CA ILE A 76 4.03 -5.23 3.25
C ILE A 76 2.54 -5.53 3.42
N GLY A 77 1.84 -5.92 2.36
CA GLY A 77 0.42 -6.31 2.45
C GLY A 77 0.21 -7.57 3.29
N CYS A 78 1.11 -8.54 3.17
CA CYS A 78 1.12 -9.72 4.05
C CYS A 78 1.39 -9.36 5.51
N TRP A 79 2.30 -8.41 5.76
CA TRP A 79 2.65 -7.96 7.09
C TRP A 79 1.49 -7.21 7.78
N GLU A 80 0.81 -6.32 7.05
CA GLU A 80 -0.41 -5.65 7.50
C GLU A 80 -1.48 -6.66 7.92
N SER A 81 -1.71 -7.67 7.08
CA SER A 81 -2.68 -8.74 7.37
C SER A 81 -2.33 -9.50 8.65
N ASP A 82 -1.05 -9.84 8.87
CA ASP A 82 -0.63 -10.54 10.08
C ASP A 82 -0.86 -9.72 11.35
N ILE A 83 -0.57 -8.42 11.32
CA ILE A 83 -0.81 -7.52 12.45
C ILE A 83 -2.30 -7.51 12.80
N VAL A 84 -3.18 -7.44 11.80
CA VAL A 84 -4.63 -7.55 11.99
C VAL A 84 -5.00 -8.89 12.63
N PHE A 85 -4.37 -9.98 12.19
CA PHE A 85 -4.63 -11.31 12.76
C PHE A 85 -4.21 -11.44 14.22
N GLU A 86 -3.17 -10.74 14.70
CA GLU A 86 -2.84 -10.74 16.14
C GLU A 86 -4.00 -10.21 16.98
N VAL A 87 -4.63 -9.13 16.53
CA VAL A 87 -5.80 -8.54 17.18
C VAL A 87 -6.97 -9.53 17.15
N VAL A 88 -7.24 -10.15 16.00
CA VAL A 88 -8.31 -11.16 15.86
C VAL A 88 -8.08 -12.35 16.80
N MET A 89 -6.85 -12.86 16.87
CA MET A 89 -6.51 -13.98 17.74
C MET A 89 -6.75 -13.63 19.20
N GLU A 90 -6.41 -12.42 19.62
CA GLU A 90 -6.64 -11.98 21.00
C GLU A 90 -8.13 -11.83 21.32
N LEU A 91 -8.92 -11.24 20.42
CA LEU A 91 -10.37 -11.15 20.58
C LEU A 91 -11.00 -12.55 20.63
N THR A 92 -10.54 -13.46 19.78
CA THR A 92 -11.00 -14.86 19.75
C THR A 92 -10.70 -15.58 21.07
N LYS A 93 -9.50 -15.42 21.63
CA LYS A 93 -9.15 -16.00 22.95
C LYS A 93 -10.07 -15.52 24.06
N ARG A 94 -10.57 -14.28 23.97
CA ARG A 94 -11.50 -13.67 24.92
C ARG A 94 -12.97 -14.00 24.63
N GLY A 95 -13.26 -14.81 23.61
CA GLY A 95 -14.61 -15.14 23.19
C GLY A 95 -15.38 -13.96 22.58
N ILE A 96 -14.67 -12.93 22.09
CA ILE A 96 -15.26 -11.74 21.50
C ILE A 96 -15.38 -11.96 19.99
N PRO A 97 -16.59 -11.97 19.43
CA PRO A 97 -16.76 -12.07 17.98
C PRO A 97 -16.27 -10.78 17.31
N CYS A 98 -15.47 -10.93 16.26
CA CYS A 98 -15.03 -9.82 15.42
C CYS A 98 -15.07 -10.20 13.95
N LEU A 99 -15.43 -9.24 13.09
CA LEU A 99 -15.29 -9.33 11.64
C LEU A 99 -14.31 -8.26 11.17
N THR A 100 -13.28 -8.66 10.44
CA THR A 100 -12.28 -7.74 9.90
C THR A 100 -12.65 -7.27 8.49
N ILE A 101 -12.50 -5.98 8.23
CA ILE A 101 -12.56 -5.37 6.91
C ILE A 101 -11.26 -4.59 6.71
N TYR A 102 -10.29 -5.19 6.02
CA TYR A 102 -8.90 -4.68 5.96
C TYR A 102 -8.33 -4.49 7.38
N ASP A 103 -7.94 -3.27 7.74
CA ASP A 103 -7.41 -2.84 9.04
C ASP A 103 -8.51 -2.44 10.06
N SER A 104 -9.77 -2.52 9.65
CA SER A 104 -10.93 -2.15 10.47
C SER A 104 -11.60 -3.37 11.09
N PHE A 105 -12.17 -3.19 12.29
CA PHE A 105 -12.79 -4.27 13.07
C PHE A 105 -14.24 -3.94 13.38
N ILE A 106 -15.16 -4.84 13.03
CA ILE A 106 -16.56 -4.79 13.45
C ILE A 106 -16.70 -5.65 14.69
N VAL A 107 -17.07 -5.02 15.81
CA VAL A 107 -17.23 -5.63 17.13
C VAL A 107 -18.47 -5.07 17.83
N PRO A 108 -19.03 -5.75 18.84
CA PRO A 108 -20.04 -5.15 19.72
C PRO A 108 -19.51 -3.89 20.40
N LEU A 109 -20.34 -2.84 20.48
CA LEU A 109 -19.95 -1.51 20.94
C LEU A 109 -19.25 -1.50 22.30
N GLN A 110 -19.69 -2.36 23.22
CA GLN A 110 -19.10 -2.52 24.55
C GLN A 110 -17.61 -2.90 24.56
N TYR A 111 -17.07 -3.39 23.43
CA TYR A 111 -15.66 -3.77 23.29
C TYR A 111 -14.83 -2.74 22.50
N GLU A 112 -15.40 -1.59 22.10
CA GLU A 112 -14.69 -0.60 21.29
C GLU A 112 -13.38 -0.14 21.95
N GLU A 113 -13.44 0.30 23.21
CA GLU A 113 -12.26 0.76 23.95
C GLU A 113 -11.21 -0.36 24.10
N LEU A 114 -11.67 -1.58 24.36
CA LEU A 114 -10.79 -2.75 24.47
C LEU A 114 -10.07 -3.04 23.16
N VAL A 115 -10.80 -3.02 22.03
CA VAL A 115 -10.23 -3.29 20.70
C VAL A 115 -9.21 -2.21 20.34
N ASN A 116 -9.51 -0.93 20.61
CA ASN A 116 -8.57 0.16 20.40
C ASN A 116 -7.30 -0.02 21.25
N SER A 117 -7.45 -0.41 22.52
CA SER A 117 -6.31 -0.73 23.39
C SER A 117 -5.46 -1.90 22.86
N ILE A 118 -6.10 -2.96 22.35
CA ILE A 118 -5.39 -4.11 21.77
C ILE A 118 -4.63 -3.69 20.50
N LYS A 119 -5.24 -2.90 19.61
CA LYS A 119 -4.59 -2.41 18.38
C LYS A 119 -3.30 -1.64 18.66
N ASP A 120 -3.27 -0.86 19.73
CA ASP A 120 -2.12 -0.03 20.08
C ASP A 120 -1.01 -0.80 20.81
N THR A 121 -1.34 -1.91 21.47
CA THR A 121 -0.43 -2.61 22.39
C THR A 121 0.02 -3.99 21.93
N MET A 122 -0.73 -4.63 21.01
CA MET A 122 -0.47 -6.00 20.61
C MET A 122 0.84 -6.10 19.81
N PRO A 123 1.85 -6.86 20.29
CA PRO A 123 3.07 -7.04 19.54
C PRO A 123 2.84 -7.91 18.31
N TYR A 124 3.42 -7.51 17.18
CA TYR A 124 3.53 -8.36 16.01
C TYR A 124 4.46 -9.56 16.29
N VAL A 125 4.01 -10.77 15.98
CA VAL A 125 4.84 -11.97 16.03
C VAL A 125 5.08 -12.47 14.60
N ASP A 126 6.33 -12.40 14.14
CA ASP A 126 6.70 -13.02 12.87
C ASP A 126 6.76 -14.55 13.01
N ARG A 127 5.62 -15.19 12.73
CA ARG A 127 5.49 -16.66 12.72
C ARG A 127 5.97 -17.29 11.43
N ARG A 128 6.12 -16.49 10.36
CA ARG A 128 6.37 -16.99 9.00
C ARG A 128 7.84 -16.85 8.59
N GLY A 129 8.61 -16.00 9.28
CA GLY A 129 10.01 -15.72 8.96
C GLY A 129 10.16 -15.10 7.57
N LEU A 130 9.16 -14.30 7.15
CA LEU A 130 9.09 -13.77 5.79
C LEU A 130 10.24 -12.80 5.51
N ASP A 131 10.71 -12.11 6.54
CA ASP A 131 11.89 -11.24 6.49
C ASP A 131 13.13 -12.03 6.02
N LYS A 132 13.36 -13.21 6.60
CA LYS A 132 14.50 -14.07 6.28
C LYS A 132 14.44 -14.59 4.85
N GLU A 133 13.25 -14.77 4.29
CA GLU A 133 13.12 -15.20 2.90
C GLU A 133 13.29 -14.05 1.91
N LEU A 134 12.70 -12.89 2.21
CA LEU A 134 12.74 -11.72 1.32
C LEU A 134 14.12 -11.06 1.27
N PHE A 135 14.86 -11.11 2.38
CA PHE A 135 16.19 -10.51 2.52
C PHE A 135 17.34 -11.52 2.52
N LYS A 136 17.10 -12.77 2.11
CA LYS A 136 18.18 -13.72 1.77
C LYS A 136 19.07 -13.07 0.71
N LYS A 137 20.27 -12.66 1.13
CA LYS A 137 21.36 -12.27 0.22
C LYS A 137 22.07 -13.50 -0.30
#